data_AF-A0A2M8NBR2-F1
#
_entry.id   AF-A0A2M8NBR2-F1
#
_cell.length_a   1.000
_cell.length_b   1.000
_cell.length_c   1.000
_cell.angle_alpha   90.00
_cell.angle_beta   90.00
_cell.angle_gamma   90.00
#
_symmetry.space_group_name_H-M   'P 1'
#
loop_
_entity.id
_entity.type
_entity.pdbx_description
1 polymer ?
#
loop_
_entity_poly.entity_id
_entity_poly.type
_entity_poly.pdbx_seq_one_letter_code
_entity_poly.pdbx_strand_id
1 'polypeptide(L)'
;MEFSSSLSLTTITLFLPMVGFTILLFMNEQKDKEAIKWTAFGFSVATFIASLLMAFQFDNNDSGLQLAQRINWLPSLGISYFVGVDGLSMLLVLLSTVIMPIAIFASFNAGVIEERGRVKLYYLFMLLLEWAMIGVFVVQDLIIFYIFWEVTLVPMYFLIGIWGAENRVYAAVKFFLYT
;
A
#
# COMPACT_ATOMS: atom_id res chain seq x y z
N MET A 1 9.03 -27.47 1.53
CA MET A 1 9.14 -26.63 0.33
C MET A 1 10.28 -25.66 0.56
N GLU A 2 11.35 -25.77 -0.23
CA GLU A 2 12.43 -24.78 -0.22
C GLU A 2 11.95 -23.56 -1.00
N PHE A 3 11.60 -22.48 -0.30
CA PHE A 3 11.25 -21.22 -0.93
C PHE A 3 12.55 -20.56 -1.43
N SER A 4 12.61 -20.19 -2.71
CA SER A 4 13.81 -19.60 -3.29
C SER A 4 14.13 -18.26 -2.63
N SER A 5 15.43 -17.97 -2.46
CA SER A 5 15.93 -16.67 -2.00
C SER A 5 15.90 -15.60 -3.09
N SER A 6 15.34 -15.89 -4.26
CA SER A 6 15.17 -14.96 -5.37
C SER A 6 14.05 -13.97 -5.08
N LEU A 7 14.16 -12.76 -5.63
CA LEU A 7 13.14 -11.73 -5.50
C LEU A 7 11.79 -12.23 -6.07
N SER A 8 10.76 -12.35 -5.23
CA SER A 8 9.41 -12.71 -5.68
C SER A 8 8.69 -11.50 -6.26
N LEU A 9 7.82 -11.73 -7.25
CA LEU A 9 6.91 -10.71 -7.78
C LEU A 9 6.02 -10.11 -6.69
N THR A 10 5.63 -10.89 -5.68
CA THR A 10 4.90 -10.41 -4.50
C THR A 10 5.69 -9.33 -3.76
N THR A 11 7.00 -9.51 -3.57
CA THR A 11 7.87 -8.51 -2.93
C THR A 11 8.01 -7.26 -3.80
N ILE A 12 8.11 -7.42 -5.13
CA ILE A 12 8.16 -6.28 -6.06
C ILE A 12 6.87 -5.45 -5.94
N THR A 13 5.71 -6.10 -6.06
CA THR A 13 4.39 -5.45 -5.93
C THR A 13 4.22 -4.78 -4.57
N LEU A 14 4.66 -5.45 -3.49
CA LEU A 14 4.62 -4.88 -2.14
C LEU A 14 5.41 -3.57 -2.07
N PHE A 15 6.67 -3.54 -2.50
CA PHE A 15 7.53 -2.36 -2.28
C PHE A 15 7.42 -1.27 -3.35
N LEU A 16 6.70 -1.49 -4.44
CA LEU A 16 6.58 -0.52 -5.53
C LEU A 16 5.99 0.84 -5.10
N PRO A 17 4.90 0.91 -4.30
CA PRO A 17 4.40 2.16 -3.76
C PRO A 17 5.43 2.89 -2.89
N MET A 18 6.29 2.16 -2.18
CA MET A 18 7.33 2.74 -1.32
C MET A 18 8.48 3.37 -2.11
N VAL A 19 8.73 2.91 -3.34
CA VAL A 19 9.65 3.60 -4.26
C VAL A 19 9.07 4.97 -4.63
N GLY A 20 7.79 5.03 -4.99
CA GLY A 20 7.08 6.29 -5.23
C GLY A 20 7.08 7.21 -4.02
N PHE A 21 6.75 6.68 -2.84
CA PHE A 21 6.77 7.40 -1.57
C PHE A 21 8.14 8.05 -1.33
N THR A 22 9.21 7.28 -1.51
CA THR A 22 10.58 7.75 -1.31
C THR A 22 10.94 8.86 -2.29
N ILE A 23 10.56 8.73 -3.57
CA ILE A 23 10.78 9.79 -4.57
C ILE A 23 10.06 11.08 -4.16
N LEU A 24 8.80 10.97 -3.73
CA LEU A 24 8.02 12.14 -3.28
C LEU A 24 8.70 12.87 -2.11
N LEU A 25 9.39 12.17 -1.19
CA LEU A 25 10.12 12.79 -0.07
C LEU A 25 11.16 13.81 -0.53
N PHE A 26 11.79 13.61 -1.70
CA PHE A 26 12.81 14.51 -2.24
C PHE A 26 12.26 15.63 -3.12
N MET A 27 10.98 15.60 -3.49
CA MET A 27 10.34 16.63 -4.32
C MET A 27 9.96 17.87 -3.51
N ASN A 28 10.05 19.05 -4.13
CA ASN A 28 9.67 20.31 -3.49
C ASN A 28 8.20 20.63 -3.80
N GLU A 29 7.35 20.65 -2.77
CA GLU A 29 5.90 20.84 -2.95
C GLU A 29 5.51 22.14 -3.68
N GLN A 30 6.26 23.23 -3.50
CA GLN A 30 5.94 24.52 -4.11
C GLN A 30 6.26 24.55 -5.61
N LYS A 31 7.29 23.82 -6.04
CA LYS A 31 7.75 23.79 -7.43
C LYS A 31 7.15 22.63 -8.22
N ASP A 32 6.95 21.49 -7.55
CA ASP A 32 6.72 20.21 -8.19
C ASP A 32 5.29 19.68 -7.96
N LYS A 33 4.31 20.55 -7.62
CA LYS A 33 2.95 20.15 -7.24
C LYS A 33 2.31 19.16 -8.24
N GLU A 34 2.37 19.44 -9.53
CA GLU A 34 1.83 18.54 -10.56
C GLU A 34 2.68 17.28 -10.74
N ALA A 35 4.00 17.40 -10.67
CA ALA A 35 4.88 16.24 -10.76
C ALA A 35 4.67 15.26 -9.59
N ILE A 36 4.34 15.76 -8.39
CA ILE A 36 4.01 14.92 -7.22
C ILE A 36 2.76 14.08 -7.50
N LYS A 37 1.69 14.70 -8.03
CA LYS A 37 0.43 14.02 -8.40
C LYS A 37 0.68 12.89 -9.39
N TRP A 38 1.37 13.21 -10.49
CA TRP A 38 1.65 12.26 -11.55
C TRP A 38 2.64 11.17 -11.13
N THR A 39 3.60 11.48 -10.25
CA THR A 39 4.51 10.48 -9.68
C THR A 39 3.75 9.48 -8.82
N ALA A 40 2.89 9.95 -7.91
CA ALA A 40 2.07 9.08 -7.09
C ALA A 40 1.15 8.18 -7.93
N PHE A 41 0.48 8.78 -8.93
CA PHE A 41 -0.36 8.04 -9.86
C PHE A 41 0.44 7.00 -10.66
N GLY A 42 1.59 7.38 -11.20
CA GLY A 42 2.45 6.50 -11.99
C GLY A 42 2.92 5.28 -11.20
N PHE A 43 3.32 5.46 -9.94
CA PHE A 43 3.71 4.33 -9.08
C PHE A 43 2.53 3.45 -8.71
N SER A 44 1.36 4.01 -8.40
CA SER A 44 0.17 3.19 -8.11
C SER A 44 -0.31 2.40 -9.35
N VAL A 45 -0.27 2.99 -10.55
CA VAL A 45 -0.54 2.28 -11.81
C VAL A 45 0.48 1.18 -12.05
N ALA A 46 1.77 1.44 -11.79
CA ALA A 46 2.79 0.42 -11.91
C ALA A 46 2.59 -0.73 -10.91
N THR A 47 2.11 -0.44 -9.69
CA THR A 47 1.75 -1.45 -8.69
C THR A 47 0.58 -2.30 -9.16
N PHE A 48 -0.44 -1.68 -9.78
CA PHE A 48 -1.55 -2.39 -10.40
C PHE A 48 -1.11 -3.28 -11.57
N ILE A 49 -0.21 -2.80 -12.42
CA ILE A 49 0.34 -3.63 -13.50
C ILE A 49 1.11 -4.83 -12.89
N ALA A 50 1.88 -4.62 -11.83
CA ALA A 50 2.58 -5.69 -11.15
C ALA A 50 1.61 -6.73 -10.53
N SER A 51 0.49 -6.29 -9.95
CA SER A 51 -0.54 -7.20 -9.42
C SER A 51 -1.28 -7.97 -10.53
N LEU A 52 -1.50 -7.36 -11.69
CA LEU A 52 -2.01 -8.06 -12.87
C LEU A 52 -1.04 -9.15 -13.34
N LEU A 53 0.26 -8.86 -13.38
CA LEU A 53 1.28 -9.85 -13.72
C LEU A 53 1.29 -11.01 -12.70
N MET A 54 1.09 -10.74 -11.41
CA MET A 54 0.89 -11.79 -10.40
C MET A 54 -0.32 -12.65 -10.74
N ALA A 55 -1.45 -12.04 -11.12
CA ALA A 55 -2.66 -12.76 -11.48
C ALA A 55 -2.52 -13.63 -12.72
N PHE A 56 -1.74 -13.20 -13.72
CA PHE A 56 -1.44 -14.02 -14.90
C PHE A 56 -0.50 -15.20 -14.59
N GLN A 57 0.35 -15.08 -13.57
CA GLN A 57 1.24 -16.16 -13.13
C GLN A 57 0.59 -17.10 -12.12
N PHE A 58 -0.55 -16.73 -11.55
CA PHE A 58 -1.24 -17.49 -10.52
C PHE A 58 -1.95 -18.72 -11.12
N ASP A 59 -1.65 -19.91 -10.61
CA ASP A 59 -2.32 -21.15 -11.01
C ASP A 59 -3.60 -21.36 -10.20
N ASN A 60 -4.76 -21.23 -10.85
CA ASN A 60 -6.07 -21.41 -10.19
C ASN A 60 -6.37 -22.86 -9.78
N ASN A 61 -5.58 -23.84 -10.25
CA ASN A 61 -5.77 -25.24 -9.89
C ASN A 61 -4.99 -25.64 -8.62
N ASP A 62 -4.06 -24.78 -8.17
CA ASP A 62 -3.32 -24.99 -6.93
C ASP A 62 -3.88 -24.12 -5.80
N SER A 63 -4.36 -24.78 -4.75
CA SER A 63 -4.86 -24.12 -3.53
C SER A 63 -3.76 -23.66 -2.58
N GLY A 64 -2.50 -23.99 -2.87
CA GLY A 64 -1.34 -23.62 -2.08
C GLY A 64 -0.99 -22.12 -2.15
N LEU A 65 -0.08 -21.72 -1.26
CA LEU A 65 0.51 -20.39 -1.27
C LEU A 65 1.51 -20.28 -2.44
N GLN A 66 1.26 -19.34 -3.34
CA GLN A 66 2.05 -19.11 -4.55
C GLN A 66 2.86 -17.81 -4.44
N LEU A 67 3.81 -17.63 -5.38
CA LEU A 67 4.71 -16.46 -5.45
C LEU A 67 5.34 -16.14 -4.07
N ALA A 68 5.67 -17.20 -3.33
CA ALA A 68 6.07 -17.08 -1.94
C ALA A 68 7.57 -16.80 -1.82
N GLN A 69 7.94 -15.92 -0.90
CA GLN A 69 9.32 -15.62 -0.53
C GLN A 69 9.43 -15.63 0.98
N ARG A 70 10.43 -16.37 1.49
CA ARG A 70 10.68 -16.49 2.91
C ARG A 70 12.13 -16.15 3.27
N ILE A 71 12.30 -15.17 4.15
CA ILE A 71 13.59 -14.77 4.71
C ILE A 71 13.45 -14.75 6.23
N ASN A 72 14.31 -15.50 6.93
CA ASN A 72 14.33 -15.48 8.39
C ASN A 72 14.87 -14.13 8.86
N TRP A 73 14.04 -13.32 9.52
CA TRP A 73 14.42 -11.96 9.92
C TRP A 73 14.93 -11.92 11.36
N LEU A 74 14.15 -12.44 12.31
CA LEU A 74 14.53 -12.58 13.71
C LEU A 74 14.26 -14.03 14.17
N PRO A 75 15.17 -14.97 13.87
CA PRO A 75 14.98 -16.39 14.14
C PRO A 75 14.74 -16.70 15.63
N SER A 76 15.37 -15.95 16.54
CA SER A 76 15.22 -16.12 17.99
C SER A 76 13.81 -15.81 18.49
N LEU A 77 13.04 -15.01 17.75
CA LEU A 77 11.65 -14.68 18.06
C LEU A 77 10.66 -15.43 17.15
N GLY A 78 11.15 -16.30 16.26
CA GLY A 78 10.34 -16.99 15.27
C GLY A 78 9.78 -16.10 14.16
N ILE A 79 10.29 -14.87 14.00
CA ILE A 79 9.77 -13.89 13.03
C ILE A 79 10.49 -14.07 11.70
N SER A 80 9.72 -14.22 10.64
CA SER A 80 10.22 -14.33 9.27
C SER A 80 9.52 -13.33 8.36
N TYR A 81 10.27 -12.69 7.45
CA TYR A 81 9.65 -12.07 6.28
C TYR A 81 9.15 -13.19 5.39
N PHE A 82 7.89 -13.58 5.60
CA PHE A 82 7.21 -14.58 4.82
C PHE A 82 6.05 -13.92 4.10
N VAL A 83 6.18 -13.80 2.78
CA VAL A 83 5.14 -13.26 1.91
C VAL A 83 4.76 -14.30 0.87
N GLY A 84 3.53 -14.21 0.40
CA GLY A 84 2.98 -15.07 -0.64
C GLY A 84 1.51 -14.74 -0.85
N VAL A 85 0.90 -15.38 -1.83
CA VAL A 85 -0.50 -15.14 -2.19
C VAL A 85 -1.23 -16.45 -2.38
N ASP A 86 -2.43 -16.55 -1.80
CA ASP A 86 -3.42 -17.57 -2.11
C ASP A 86 -4.56 -16.94 -2.95
N GLY A 87 -5.60 -17.72 -3.26
CA GLY A 87 -6.72 -17.24 -4.09
C GLY A 87 -7.46 -16.03 -3.50
N LEU A 88 -7.60 -15.96 -2.17
CA LEU A 88 -8.25 -14.83 -1.51
C LEU A 88 -7.35 -13.59 -1.51
N SER A 89 -6.07 -13.77 -1.16
CA SER A 89 -5.07 -12.71 -1.14
C SER A 89 -4.93 -12.08 -2.52
N MET A 90 -4.89 -12.89 -3.58
CA MET A 90 -4.85 -12.40 -4.96
C MET A 90 -6.02 -11.49 -5.30
N LEU A 91 -7.25 -11.90 -4.95
CA LEU A 91 -8.44 -11.09 -5.19
C LEU A 91 -8.36 -9.74 -4.47
N LEU A 92 -7.94 -9.74 -3.21
CA LEU A 92 -7.88 -8.53 -2.38
C LEU A 92 -6.73 -7.60 -2.79
N VAL A 93 -5.59 -8.14 -3.21
CA VAL A 93 -4.48 -7.36 -3.78
C VAL A 93 -4.90 -6.70 -5.09
N LEU A 94 -5.54 -7.44 -6.01
CA LEU A 94 -6.05 -6.88 -7.26
C LEU A 94 -7.07 -5.77 -7.01
N LEU A 95 -8.02 -6.00 -6.12
CA LEU A 95 -9.02 -4.99 -5.76
C LEU A 95 -8.36 -3.72 -5.21
N SER A 96 -7.44 -3.87 -4.25
CA SER A 96 -6.76 -2.74 -3.61
C SER A 96 -5.94 -1.94 -4.62
N THR A 97 -5.21 -2.64 -5.49
CA THR A 97 -4.35 -2.01 -6.51
C THR A 97 -5.14 -1.43 -7.69
N VAL A 98 -6.36 -1.87 -7.97
CA VAL A 98 -7.28 -1.18 -8.90
C VAL A 98 -7.82 0.12 -8.29
N ILE A 99 -8.23 0.07 -7.02
CA ILE A 99 -8.91 1.21 -6.37
C ILE A 99 -7.93 2.36 -6.14
N MET A 100 -6.69 2.07 -5.73
CA MET A 100 -5.71 3.11 -5.41
C MET A 100 -5.42 4.11 -6.55
N PRO A 101 -5.10 3.71 -7.79
CA PRO A 101 -4.83 4.66 -8.87
C PRO A 101 -6.09 5.44 -9.24
N ILE A 102 -7.28 4.83 -9.13
CA ILE A 102 -8.56 5.53 -9.33
C ILE A 102 -8.75 6.61 -8.25
N ALA A 103 -8.51 6.27 -6.99
CA ALA A 103 -8.60 7.20 -5.87
C ALA A 103 -7.61 8.36 -6.00
N ILE A 104 -6.35 8.06 -6.36
CA ILE A 104 -5.32 9.07 -6.63
C ILE A 104 -5.75 9.97 -7.80
N PHE A 105 -6.20 9.41 -8.92
CA PHE A 105 -6.61 10.21 -10.07
C PHE A 105 -7.82 11.10 -9.78
N ALA A 106 -8.82 10.56 -9.08
CA ALA A 106 -10.00 11.31 -8.63
C ALA A 106 -9.63 12.50 -7.71
N SER A 107 -8.53 12.37 -6.96
CA SER A 107 -8.06 13.43 -6.06
C SER A 107 -7.40 14.63 -6.76
N PHE A 108 -7.01 14.52 -8.05
CA PHE A 108 -6.20 15.55 -8.73
C PHE A 108 -6.81 16.95 -8.70
N ASN A 109 -8.15 17.02 -8.78
CA ASN A 109 -8.93 18.25 -8.79
C ASN A 109 -9.90 18.33 -7.59
N ALA A 110 -9.61 17.60 -6.51
CA ALA A 110 -10.43 17.65 -5.31
C ALA A 110 -10.24 19.01 -4.61
N GLY A 111 -11.29 19.84 -4.61
CA GLY A 111 -11.26 21.18 -4.01
C GLY A 111 -10.82 21.19 -2.54
N VAL A 112 -11.13 20.12 -1.78
CA VAL A 112 -10.69 19.97 -0.39
C VAL A 112 -9.17 19.94 -0.26
N ILE A 113 -8.44 19.37 -1.22
CA ILE A 113 -6.96 19.35 -1.19
C ILE A 113 -6.40 20.73 -1.49
N GLU A 114 -7.04 21.49 -2.38
CA GLU A 114 -6.64 22.86 -2.68
C GLU A 114 -6.89 23.80 -1.50
N GLU A 115 -8.03 23.68 -0.83
CA GLU A 115 -8.39 24.46 0.35
C GLU A 115 -7.51 24.16 1.57
N ARG A 116 -7.15 22.88 1.79
CA ARG A 116 -6.40 22.44 2.99
C ARG A 116 -4.88 22.40 2.77
N GLY A 117 -4.43 22.43 1.52
CA GLY A 117 -3.03 22.37 1.15
C GLY A 117 -2.36 21.03 1.49
N ARG A 118 -1.03 21.04 1.61
CA ARG A 118 -0.19 19.87 1.97
C ARG A 118 -0.33 18.72 0.97
N VAL A 119 -0.37 19.05 -0.31
CA VAL A 119 -0.54 18.13 -1.45
C VAL A 119 0.48 17.01 -1.40
N LYS A 120 1.75 17.34 -1.09
CA LYS A 120 2.81 16.33 -0.93
C LYS A 120 2.48 15.31 0.15
N LEU A 121 2.02 15.78 1.30
CA LEU A 121 1.69 14.93 2.44
C LEU A 121 0.50 14.01 2.14
N TYR A 122 -0.49 14.50 1.40
CA TYR A 122 -1.64 13.69 0.96
C TYR A 122 -1.16 12.49 0.13
N TYR A 123 -0.38 12.72 -0.93
CA TYR A 123 0.08 11.63 -1.80
C TYR A 123 1.10 10.70 -1.14
N LEU A 124 1.90 11.20 -0.18
CA LEU A 124 2.71 10.33 0.67
C LEU A 124 1.84 9.36 1.47
N PHE A 125 0.75 9.82 2.09
CA PHE A 125 -0.14 8.94 2.83
C PHE A 125 -0.94 8.00 1.92
N MET A 126 -1.31 8.41 0.71
CA MET A 126 -1.95 7.51 -0.27
C MET A 126 -1.04 6.32 -0.64
N LEU A 127 0.23 6.59 -0.97
CA LEU A 127 1.20 5.53 -1.31
C LEU A 127 1.56 4.67 -0.09
N LEU A 128 1.65 5.27 1.11
CA LEU A 128 1.88 4.53 2.34
C LEU A 128 0.69 3.61 2.66
N LEU A 129 -0.53 4.08 2.43
CA LEU A 129 -1.75 3.28 2.58
C LEU A 129 -1.78 2.13 1.57
N GLU A 130 -1.42 2.37 0.30
CA GLU A 130 -1.29 1.33 -0.72
C GLU A 130 -0.32 0.23 -0.30
N TRP A 131 0.89 0.61 0.12
CA TRP A 131 1.90 -0.31 0.65
C TRP A 131 1.35 -1.13 1.81
N ALA A 132 0.71 -0.45 2.77
CA ALA A 132 0.24 -1.09 3.99
C ALA A 132 -0.88 -2.09 3.71
N MET A 133 -1.86 -1.72 2.87
CA MET A 133 -2.97 -2.61 2.47
C MET A 133 -2.48 -3.84 1.72
N ILE A 134 -1.53 -3.69 0.79
CA ILE A 134 -0.95 -4.85 0.09
C ILE A 134 -0.27 -5.78 1.11
N GLY A 135 0.51 -5.22 2.04
CA GLY A 135 1.18 -5.98 3.09
C GLY A 135 0.24 -6.81 3.94
N VAL A 136 -0.91 -6.25 4.34
CA VAL A 136 -1.96 -6.98 5.10
C VAL A 136 -2.42 -8.26 4.37
N PHE A 137 -2.48 -8.23 3.04
CA PHE A 137 -2.96 -9.39 2.27
C PHE A 137 -1.86 -10.38 1.87
N VAL A 138 -0.60 -9.95 1.76
CA VAL A 138 0.48 -10.84 1.27
C VAL A 138 1.33 -11.45 2.38
N VAL A 139 1.32 -10.88 3.58
CA VAL A 139 2.17 -11.34 4.68
C VAL A 139 1.55 -12.55 5.39
N GLN A 140 2.39 -13.56 5.62
CA GLN A 140 2.03 -14.83 6.23
C GLN A 140 2.54 -14.99 7.68
N ASP A 141 3.39 -14.06 8.14
CA ASP A 141 3.90 -14.02 9.50
C ASP A 141 3.01 -13.11 10.37
N LEU A 142 2.51 -13.63 11.50
CA LEU A 142 1.53 -12.93 12.34
C LEU A 142 2.04 -11.58 12.88
N ILE A 143 3.33 -11.50 13.25
CA ILE A 143 3.89 -10.28 13.82
C ILE A 143 4.03 -9.21 12.74
N ILE A 144 4.54 -9.58 11.56
CA ILE A 144 4.68 -8.65 10.44
C ILE A 144 3.29 -8.24 9.91
N PHE A 145 2.33 -9.17 9.86
CA PHE A 145 0.94 -8.88 9.52
C PHE A 145 0.35 -7.83 10.46
N TYR A 146 0.52 -7.99 11.78
CA TYR A 146 0.03 -7.03 12.77
C TYR A 146 0.67 -5.65 12.60
N ILE A 147 1.98 -5.59 12.29
CA ILE A 147 2.64 -4.32 11.97
C ILE A 147 1.99 -3.65 10.75
N PHE A 148 1.75 -4.39 9.67
CA PHE A 148 1.08 -3.85 8.50
C PHE A 148 -0.33 -3.36 8.82
N TRP A 149 -1.08 -4.12 9.61
CA TRP A 149 -2.41 -3.74 10.09
C TRP A 149 -2.38 -2.39 10.80
N GLU A 150 -1.52 -2.23 11.81
CA GLU A 150 -1.36 -0.98 12.56
C GLU A 150 -0.88 0.18 11.68
N VAL A 151 0.04 -0.10 10.75
CA VAL A 151 0.53 0.91 9.80
C VAL A 151 -0.62 1.44 8.95
N THR A 152 -1.62 0.64 8.55
CA THR A 152 -2.75 1.16 7.76
C THR A 152 -3.53 2.26 8.50
N LEU A 153 -3.57 2.22 9.84
CA LEU A 153 -4.30 3.20 10.65
C LEU A 153 -3.69 4.59 10.58
N VAL A 154 -2.36 4.69 10.49
CA VAL A 154 -1.63 5.96 10.47
C VAL A 154 -2.02 6.84 9.27
N PRO A 155 -1.87 6.41 8.00
CA PRO A 155 -2.29 7.21 6.85
C PRO A 155 -3.80 7.46 6.86
N MET A 156 -4.64 6.48 7.24
CA MET A 156 -6.08 6.69 7.32
C MET A 156 -6.46 7.80 8.32
N TYR A 157 -5.86 7.80 9.50
CA TYR A 157 -6.07 8.84 10.51
C TYR A 157 -5.78 10.24 9.96
N PHE A 158 -4.66 10.43 9.26
CA PHE A 158 -4.32 11.73 8.69
C PHE A 158 -5.14 12.10 7.45
N LEU A 159 -5.42 11.13 6.56
CA LEU A 159 -6.25 11.34 5.38
C LEU A 159 -7.64 11.82 5.79
N ILE A 160 -8.25 11.18 6.78
CA ILE A 160 -9.53 11.60 7.36
C ILE A 160 -9.34 12.95 8.08
N GLY A 161 -8.41 13.06 9.02
CA GLY A 161 -8.31 14.22 9.92
C GLY A 161 -7.96 15.55 9.24
N ILE A 162 -7.23 15.53 8.13
CA ILE A 162 -6.78 16.75 7.42
C ILE A 162 -7.67 17.04 6.21
N TRP A 163 -7.96 16.04 5.37
CA TRP A 163 -8.67 16.20 4.09
C TRP A 163 -10.08 15.59 4.09
N GLY A 164 -10.58 15.12 5.24
CA GLY A 164 -11.97 14.74 5.40
C GLY A 164 -12.93 15.94 5.38
N ALA A 165 -14.22 15.62 5.36
CA ALA A 165 -15.33 16.56 5.35
C ALA A 165 -15.61 17.18 6.74
N GLU A 166 -16.83 17.64 6.98
CA GLU A 166 -17.24 18.18 8.29
C GLU A 166 -17.04 17.17 9.43
N ASN A 167 -16.69 17.64 10.63
CA ASN A 167 -16.40 16.82 11.82
C ASN A 167 -15.25 15.80 11.66
N ARG A 168 -14.37 15.98 10.67
CA ARG A 168 -13.25 15.07 10.37
C ARG A 168 -12.33 14.71 11.53
N VAL A 169 -12.06 15.63 12.45
CA VAL A 169 -11.17 15.36 13.60
C VAL A 169 -11.83 14.35 14.53
N TYR A 170 -13.12 14.54 14.82
CA TYR A 170 -13.92 13.59 15.58
C TYR A 170 -14.00 12.24 14.88
N ALA A 171 -14.23 12.23 13.56
CA ALA A 171 -14.26 11.00 12.76
C ALA A 171 -12.91 10.25 12.78
N ALA A 172 -11.78 10.95 12.65
CA ALA A 172 -10.44 10.36 12.68
C ALA A 172 -10.09 9.77 14.05
N VAL A 173 -10.38 10.48 15.15
CA VAL A 173 -10.16 9.97 16.51
C VAL A 173 -11.04 8.75 16.78
N LYS A 174 -12.30 8.78 16.35
CA LYS A 174 -13.20 7.63 16.48
C LYS A 174 -12.69 6.44 15.67
N PHE A 175 -12.31 6.66 14.40
CA PHE A 175 -11.73 5.61 13.57
C PHE A 175 -10.53 4.93 14.24
N PHE A 176 -9.60 5.72 14.78
CA PHE A 176 -8.40 5.19 15.43
C PHE A 176 -8.69 4.44 16.74
N LEU A 177 -9.65 4.89 17.56
CA LEU A 177 -9.96 4.27 18.85
C LEU A 177 -10.77 2.97 18.76
N TYR A 178 -11.52 2.77 17.67
CA TYR A 178 -12.43 1.64 17.51
C TYR A 178 -11.91 0.57 16.53
N THR A 179 -10.73 0.75 15.96
CA THR A 179 -10.06 -0.25 15.11
C THR A 179 -8.99 -0.96 15.92
#